data_AF-A0A830CAI6-F1
#
_entry.id   AF-A0A830CAI6-F1
#
_cell.length_a   1.000
_cell.length_b   1.000
_cell.length_c   1.000
_cell.angle_alpha   90.00
_cell.angle_beta   90.00
_cell.angle_gamma   90.00
#
_symmetry.space_group_name_H-M   'P 1'
#
loop_
_entity.id
_entity.type
_entity.pdbx_description
1 polymer ?
#
loop_
_entity_poly.entity_id
_entity_poly.type
_entity_poly.pdbx_seq_one_letter_code
_entity_poly.pdbx_strand_id
1 'polypeptide(L)'
;MSVSEEFQANIEALPNILQRKYALLRDLDKSLQEIQRQNEQRCEQEIDDMKRSIKSGSITPNSSLLKFSVDALDEQKHAIRIADEKVALAVQAYDLVDTHIQQLDQYLKKLDEDLRRERDAAATTGSPPTLDNNAKAGRTRLATASASASASAAAAASAPTATNSTSMELELPVDPNEPTYCFCNQVSYGEMVACDNPDVCG
;
A
#
# COMPACT_ATOMS: atom_id res chain seq x y z
N MET A 1 31.31 7.84 -7.99
CA MET A 1 30.37 7.33 -6.98
C MET A 1 29.93 5.97 -7.44
N SER A 2 30.04 4.98 -6.56
CA SER A 2 29.56 3.63 -6.84
C SER A 2 28.02 3.61 -6.81
N VAL A 3 27.40 2.66 -7.52
CA VAL A 3 25.92 2.48 -7.52
C VAL A 3 25.37 2.32 -6.10
N SER A 4 26.17 1.74 -5.19
CA SER A 4 25.83 1.54 -3.78
C SER A 4 25.79 2.85 -2.97
N GLU A 5 26.69 3.79 -3.23
CA GLU A 5 26.70 5.10 -2.55
C GLU A 5 25.50 5.97 -2.95
N GLU A 6 25.12 5.91 -4.23
CA GLU A 6 23.98 6.64 -4.79
C GLU A 6 22.64 6.09 -4.25
N PHE A 7 22.55 4.76 -4.11
CA PHE A 7 21.45 4.06 -3.46
C PHE A 7 21.29 4.42 -1.97
N GLN A 8 22.39 4.38 -1.22
CA GLN A 8 22.37 4.67 0.22
C GLN A 8 21.91 6.09 0.50
N ALA A 9 22.41 7.07 -0.27
CA ALA A 9 22.02 8.47 -0.14
C ALA A 9 20.52 8.70 -0.41
N ASN A 10 19.93 7.94 -1.34
CA ASN A 10 18.52 8.06 -1.70
C ASN A 10 17.56 7.42 -0.69
N ILE A 11 17.97 6.35 0.00
CA ILE A 11 17.11 5.65 0.97
C ILE A 11 17.17 6.28 2.37
N GLU A 12 18.30 6.87 2.75
CA GLU A 12 18.52 7.32 4.14
C GLU A 12 17.53 8.41 4.60
N ALA A 13 17.10 9.28 3.68
CA ALA A 13 16.14 10.34 3.99
C ALA A 13 14.67 9.87 3.96
N LEU A 14 14.35 8.79 3.24
CA LEU A 14 12.99 8.36 2.95
C LEU A 14 12.17 8.02 4.22
N PRO A 15 12.68 7.23 5.19
CA PRO A 15 11.95 6.91 6.42
C PRO A 15 11.57 8.17 7.21
N ASN A 16 12.47 9.14 7.29
CA ASN A 16 12.22 10.40 7.99
C ASN A 16 11.15 11.25 7.29
N ILE A 17 11.17 11.30 5.96
CA ILE A 17 10.17 12.03 5.17
C ILE A 17 8.79 11.37 5.29
N LEU A 18 8.72 10.05 5.15
CA LEU A 18 7.48 9.29 5.33
C LEU A 18 6.92 9.44 6.73
N GLN A 19 7.76 9.32 7.76
CA GLN A 19 7.32 9.50 9.15
C GLN A 19 6.70 10.87 9.38
N ARG A 20 7.29 11.94 8.83
CA ARG A 20 6.72 13.30 8.89
C ARG A 20 5.38 13.39 8.15
N LYS A 21 5.29 12.81 6.93
CA LYS A 21 4.04 12.80 6.15
C LYS A 21 2.93 12.03 6.86
N TYR A 22 3.21 10.84 7.42
CA TYR A 22 2.21 10.07 8.17
C TYR A 22 1.84 10.71 9.51
N ALA A 23 2.77 11.39 10.19
CA ALA A 23 2.44 12.16 11.39
C ALA A 23 1.44 13.27 11.05
N LEU A 24 1.70 14.04 9.99
CA LEU A 24 0.80 15.09 9.53
C LEU A 24 -0.55 14.51 9.06
N LEU A 25 -0.56 13.36 8.39
CA LEU A 25 -1.79 12.67 7.99
C LEU A 25 -2.66 12.32 9.20
N ARG A 26 -2.05 11.78 10.27
CA ARG A 26 -2.74 11.47 11.53
C ARG A 26 -3.26 12.72 12.24
N ASP A 27 -2.53 13.83 12.16
CA ASP A 27 -2.97 15.09 12.76
C ASP A 27 -4.16 15.69 11.99
N LEU A 28 -4.13 15.63 10.66
CA LEU A 28 -5.28 16.00 9.81
C LEU A 28 -6.47 15.07 10.06
N ASP A 29 -6.26 13.77 10.23
CA ASP A 29 -7.30 12.80 10.59
C ASP A 29 -7.99 13.16 11.91
N LYS A 30 -7.20 13.45 12.95
CA LYS A 30 -7.74 13.88 14.25
C LYS A 30 -8.52 15.19 14.14
N SER A 31 -7.98 16.16 13.40
CA SER A 31 -8.64 17.45 13.18
C SER A 31 -9.96 17.28 12.43
N LEU A 32 -10.00 16.43 11.40
CA LEU A 32 -11.20 16.14 10.63
C LEU A 32 -12.27 15.45 11.49
N GLN A 33 -11.88 14.43 12.27
CA GLN A 33 -12.78 13.73 13.18
C GLN A 33 -13.38 14.67 14.23
N GLU A 34 -12.57 15.58 14.79
CA GLU A 34 -13.06 16.53 15.78
C GLU A 34 -14.04 17.55 15.17
N ILE A 35 -13.77 18.07 13.97
CA ILE A 35 -14.69 18.98 13.28
C ILE A 35 -15.99 18.27 12.91
N GLN A 36 -15.93 17.02 12.43
CA GLN A 36 -17.11 16.22 12.16
C GLN A 36 -17.96 16.01 13.41
N ARG A 37 -17.33 15.65 14.54
CA ARG A 37 -17.99 15.49 15.83
C ARG A 37 -18.64 16.79 16.31
N GLN A 38 -17.94 17.93 16.17
CA GLN A 38 -18.47 19.25 16.53
C GLN A 38 -19.65 19.64 15.63
N ASN A 39 -19.59 19.36 14.33
CA ASN A 39 -20.66 19.65 13.39
C ASN A 39 -21.91 18.82 13.70
N GLU A 40 -21.75 17.51 13.95
CA GLU A 40 -22.84 16.62 14.33
C GLU A 40 -23.49 17.06 15.65
N GLN A 41 -22.68 17.38 16.67
CA GLN A 41 -23.17 17.88 17.95
C GLN A 41 -23.94 19.20 17.80
N ARG A 42 -23.48 20.11 16.94
CA ARG A 42 -24.20 21.36 16.64
C ARG A 42 -25.52 21.10 15.94
N CYS A 43 -25.53 20.22 14.92
CA CYS A 43 -26.76 19.84 14.22
C CYS A 43 -27.79 19.24 15.18
N GLU A 44 -27.35 18.37 16.10
CA GLU A 44 -28.24 17.77 17.11
C GLU A 44 -28.83 18.82 18.05
N GLN A 45 -28.00 19.75 18.54
CA GLN A 45 -28.44 20.89 19.35
C GLN A 45 -29.46 21.77 18.62
N GLU A 46 -29.22 22.05 17.33
CA GLU A 46 -30.13 22.85 16.50
C GLU A 46 -31.49 22.17 16.31
N ILE A 47 -31.50 20.87 16.05
CA ILE A 47 -32.72 20.08 15.93
C ILE A 47 -33.49 20.10 17.25
N ASP A 48 -32.81 19.97 18.39
CA ASP A 48 -33.46 19.96 19.70
C ASP A 48 -33.96 21.34 20.14
N ASP A 49 -33.24 22.42 19.82
CA ASP A 49 -33.69 23.79 20.01
C ASP A 49 -34.94 24.09 19.17
N MET A 50 -34.95 23.61 17.92
CA MET A 50 -36.10 23.74 17.04
C MET A 50 -37.31 22.97 17.58
N LYS A 51 -37.13 21.71 18.02
CA LYS A 51 -38.18 20.92 18.68
C LYS A 51 -38.73 21.65 19.91
N ARG A 52 -37.88 22.27 20.73
CA ARG A 52 -38.29 23.02 21.92
C ARG A 52 -39.06 24.29 21.57
N SER A 53 -38.60 25.04 20.57
CA SER A 53 -39.25 26.26 20.08
C SER A 53 -40.64 25.98 19.48
N ILE A 54 -40.79 24.88 18.75
CA ILE A 54 -42.08 24.41 18.23
C ILE A 54 -43.02 24.03 19.39
N LYS A 55 -42.53 23.34 20.42
CA LYS A 55 -43.32 22.98 21.60
C LYS A 55 -43.76 24.19 22.44
N SER A 56 -42.96 25.26 22.47
CA SER A 56 -43.28 26.48 23.23
C SER A 56 -44.12 27.50 22.46
N GLY A 57 -44.39 27.28 21.16
CA GLY A 57 -45.19 28.18 20.33
C GLY A 57 -44.53 29.53 20.03
N SER A 58 -43.25 29.70 20.37
CA SER A 58 -42.48 30.94 20.18
C SER A 58 -41.74 30.94 18.85
N ILE A 59 -42.47 31.08 17.75
CA ILE A 59 -41.86 31.08 16.41
C ILE A 59 -41.35 32.49 16.09
N THR A 60 -40.06 32.76 16.30
CA THR A 60 -39.31 33.86 15.66
C THR A 60 -38.41 33.26 14.58
N PRO A 61 -38.89 33.10 13.33
CA PRO A 61 -38.34 32.09 12.44
C PRO A 61 -37.17 32.52 11.56
N ASN A 62 -36.78 33.81 11.51
CA ASN A 62 -36.02 34.25 10.33
C ASN A 62 -34.56 34.66 10.57
N SER A 63 -34.17 35.21 11.73
CA SER A 63 -32.78 35.70 11.90
C SER A 63 -31.83 34.65 12.48
N SER A 64 -32.30 33.84 13.41
CA SER A 64 -31.52 32.78 14.05
C SER A 64 -31.30 31.63 13.08
N LEU A 65 -32.37 31.15 12.43
CA LEU A 65 -32.34 30.01 11.51
C LEU A 65 -31.35 30.17 10.35
N LEU A 66 -31.32 31.36 9.73
CA LEU A 66 -30.38 31.67 8.64
C LEU A 66 -28.93 31.69 9.11
N LYS A 67 -28.66 32.22 10.31
CA LYS A 67 -27.31 32.27 10.87
C LYS A 67 -26.79 30.88 11.24
N PHE A 68 -27.64 30.05 11.86
CA PHE A 68 -27.31 28.66 12.22
C PHE A 68 -27.00 27.82 10.97
N SER A 69 -27.85 27.90 9.94
CA SER A 69 -27.59 27.17 8.68
C SER A 69 -26.30 27.62 7.98
N VAL A 70 -25.94 28.91 8.07
CA VAL A 70 -24.69 29.43 7.48
C VAL A 70 -23.47 28.93 8.24
N ASP A 71 -23.49 28.97 9.57
CA ASP A 71 -22.38 28.48 10.40
C ASP A 71 -22.15 26.97 10.20
N ALA A 72 -23.21 26.17 10.14
CA ALA A 72 -23.13 24.73 9.85
C ALA A 72 -22.55 24.44 8.45
N LEU A 73 -22.95 25.22 7.44
CA LEU A 73 -22.42 25.12 6.08
C LEU A 73 -20.94 25.52 6.00
N ASP A 74 -20.52 26.54 6.74
CA ASP A 74 -19.12 26.96 6.73
C ASP A 74 -18.20 25.97 7.45
N GLU A 75 -18.68 25.34 8.51
CA GLU A 75 -18.00 24.24 9.19
C GLU A 75 -17.94 22.98 8.30
N GLN A 76 -19.01 22.67 7.56
CA GLN A 76 -19.00 21.59 6.56
C GLN A 76 -17.95 21.84 5.46
N LYS A 77 -17.89 23.08 4.93
CA LYS A 77 -16.86 23.46 3.94
C LYS A 77 -15.46 23.35 4.54
N HIS A 78 -15.29 23.63 5.83
CA HIS A 78 -14.02 23.48 6.51
C HIS A 78 -13.59 22.01 6.60
N ALA A 79 -14.49 21.10 6.96
CA ALA A 79 -14.23 19.67 6.94
C ALA A 79 -13.82 19.17 5.54
N ILE A 80 -14.48 19.66 4.48
CA ILE A 80 -14.12 19.32 3.10
C ILE A 80 -12.70 19.79 2.76
N ARG A 81 -12.32 21.02 3.13
CA ARG A 81 -10.95 21.52 2.88
C ARG A 81 -9.88 20.64 3.54
N ILE A 82 -10.10 20.23 4.79
CA ILE A 82 -9.16 19.34 5.50
C ILE A 82 -9.13 17.96 4.85
N ALA A 83 -10.28 17.43 4.41
CA ALA A 83 -10.33 16.17 3.69
C ALA A 83 -9.54 16.23 2.37
N ASP A 84 -9.66 17.31 1.61
CA ASP A 84 -8.90 17.54 0.37
C ASP A 84 -7.38 17.62 0.65
N GLU A 85 -6.98 18.35 1.69
CA GLU A 85 -5.58 18.41 2.14
C GLU A 85 -5.05 17.04 2.53
N LYS A 86 -5.88 16.23 3.21
CA LYS A 86 -5.53 14.87 3.61
C LYS A 86 -5.33 13.95 2.41
N VAL A 87 -6.20 14.04 1.41
CA VAL A 87 -6.06 13.31 0.14
C VAL A 87 -4.79 13.74 -0.58
N ALA A 88 -4.55 15.05 -0.69
CA ALA A 88 -3.34 15.58 -1.33
C ALA A 88 -2.06 15.10 -0.64
N LEU A 89 -2.05 15.04 0.70
CA LEU A 89 -0.91 14.54 1.46
C LEU A 89 -0.68 13.04 1.25
N ALA A 90 -1.77 12.25 1.19
CA ALA A 90 -1.71 10.82 0.91
C ALA A 90 -1.16 10.56 -0.50
N VAL A 91 -1.62 11.31 -1.51
CA VAL A 91 -1.08 11.23 -2.88
C VAL A 91 0.40 11.55 -2.90
N GLN A 92 0.85 12.63 -2.24
CA GLN A 92 2.28 12.95 -2.18
C GLN A 92 3.12 11.89 -1.46
N ALA A 93 2.56 11.17 -0.47
CA ALA A 93 3.25 10.07 0.18
C ALA A 93 3.36 8.86 -0.74
N TYR A 94 2.29 8.56 -1.49
CA TYR A 94 2.25 7.50 -2.49
C TYR A 94 3.25 7.76 -3.61
N ASP A 95 3.22 8.94 -4.23
CA ASP A 95 4.11 9.31 -5.34
C ASP A 95 5.59 9.28 -4.92
N LEU A 96 5.88 9.66 -3.67
CA LEU A 96 7.22 9.59 -3.11
C LEU A 96 7.71 8.13 -3.05
N VAL A 97 6.88 7.23 -2.51
CA VAL A 97 7.21 5.81 -2.41
C VAL A 97 7.37 5.19 -3.80
N ASP A 98 6.46 5.49 -4.72
CA ASP A 98 6.51 5.01 -6.10
C ASP A 98 7.80 5.46 -6.82
N THR A 99 8.18 6.73 -6.67
CA THR A 99 9.44 7.25 -7.21
C THR A 99 10.64 6.48 -6.67
N HIS A 100 10.64 6.15 -5.38
CA HIS A 100 11.72 5.35 -4.79
C HIS A 100 11.70 3.90 -5.29
N ILE A 101 10.53 3.26 -5.43
CA ILE A 101 10.42 1.91 -6.02
C ILE A 101 11.02 1.90 -7.44
N GLN A 102 10.64 2.86 -8.28
CA GLN A 102 11.17 2.99 -9.64
C GLN A 102 12.68 3.21 -9.67
N GLN A 103 13.23 3.95 -8.70
CA GLN A 103 14.68 4.13 -8.56
C GLN A 103 15.37 2.82 -8.16
N LEU A 104 14.80 2.06 -7.22
CA LEU A 104 15.33 0.76 -6.80
C LEU A 104 15.36 -0.22 -7.97
N ASP A 105 14.30 -0.29 -8.77
CA ASP A 105 14.24 -1.14 -9.97
C ASP A 105 15.31 -0.76 -11.01
N GLN A 106 15.59 0.54 -11.17
CA GLN A 106 16.67 1.02 -12.04
C GLN A 106 18.05 0.64 -11.50
N TYR A 107 18.27 0.73 -10.19
CA TYR A 107 19.53 0.30 -9.57
C TYR A 107 19.76 -1.20 -9.71
N LEU A 108 18.71 -2.02 -9.50
CA LEU A 108 18.79 -3.46 -9.70
C LEU A 108 19.15 -3.82 -11.15
N LYS A 109 18.50 -3.20 -12.14
CA LYS A 109 18.83 -3.41 -13.56
C LYS A 109 20.26 -3.02 -13.88
N LYS A 110 20.74 -1.89 -13.35
CA LYS A 110 22.12 -1.42 -13.58
C LYS A 110 23.14 -2.38 -12.96
N LEU A 111 22.88 -2.89 -11.76
CA LEU A 111 23.73 -3.89 -11.10
C LEU A 111 23.79 -5.20 -11.91
N ASP A 112 22.66 -5.68 -12.43
CA ASP A 112 22.62 -6.87 -13.29
C ASP A 112 23.41 -6.67 -14.59
N GLU A 113 23.31 -5.49 -15.21
CA GLU A 113 24.09 -5.14 -16.41
C GLU A 113 25.59 -5.06 -16.12
N ASP A 114 25.98 -4.47 -15.00
CA ASP A 114 27.40 -4.36 -14.60
C ASP A 114 27.99 -5.75 -14.31
N LEU A 115 27.26 -6.64 -13.62
CA LEU A 115 27.65 -8.04 -13.40
C LEU A 115 27.80 -8.82 -14.73
N ARG A 116 26.89 -8.60 -15.69
CA ARG A 116 26.98 -9.21 -17.03
C ARG A 116 28.23 -8.73 -17.77
N ARG A 117 28.52 -7.43 -17.73
CA ARG A 117 29.72 -6.84 -18.36
C ARG A 117 31.00 -7.38 -17.72
N GLU A 118 31.04 -7.53 -16.41
CA GLU A 118 32.19 -8.08 -15.70
C GLU A 118 32.44 -9.54 -16.09
N ARG A 119 31.37 -10.35 -16.21
CA ARG A 119 31.45 -11.73 -16.70
C ARG A 119 32.00 -11.82 -18.13
N ASP A 120 31.51 -10.97 -19.02
CA ASP A 120 31.92 -10.97 -20.43
C ASP A 120 33.36 -10.42 -20.61
N ALA A 121 33.79 -9.48 -19.75
CA ALA A 121 35.18 -9.01 -19.69
C ALA A 121 36.14 -10.09 -19.16
N ALA A 122 35.73 -10.85 -18.14
CA ALA A 122 36.49 -12.00 -17.64
C ALA A 122 36.61 -13.12 -18.68
N ALA A 123 35.56 -13.36 -19.48
CA ALA A 123 35.60 -14.32 -20.59
C ALA A 123 36.55 -13.90 -21.73
N THR A 124 36.71 -12.59 -21.96
CA THR A 124 37.58 -12.06 -23.03
C THR A 124 39.07 -12.01 -22.62
N THR A 125 39.36 -12.04 -21.33
CA THR A 125 40.74 -12.02 -20.78
C THR A 125 41.26 -13.40 -20.37
N GLY A 126 40.46 -14.47 -20.54
CA GLY A 126 40.86 -15.86 -20.31
C GLY A 126 41.63 -16.46 -21.50
N SER A 127 42.91 -16.78 -21.29
CA SER A 127 43.74 -17.62 -22.17
C SER A 127 43.05 -18.93 -22.58
N PRO A 128 43.34 -19.49 -23.78
CA PRO A 128 42.70 -20.71 -24.25
C PRO A 128 43.03 -21.91 -23.33
N PRO A 129 42.07 -22.82 -23.07
CA PRO A 129 42.37 -24.05 -22.35
C PRO A 129 43.21 -24.95 -23.28
N THR A 130 44.46 -25.19 -22.89
CA THR A 130 45.29 -26.23 -23.48
C THR A 130 44.65 -27.59 -23.21
N LEU A 131 44.22 -28.25 -24.27
CA LEU A 131 43.76 -29.62 -24.26
C LEU A 131 44.96 -30.53 -23.95
N ASP A 132 44.99 -31.13 -22.76
CA ASP A 132 45.80 -32.31 -22.51
C ASP A 132 44.96 -33.40 -21.85
N ASN A 133 44.67 -34.41 -22.68
CA ASN A 133 44.15 -35.70 -22.26
C ASN A 133 45.20 -36.40 -21.37
N ASN A 134 44.79 -36.94 -20.22
CA ASN A 134 44.99 -38.35 -19.82
C ASN A 134 44.84 -38.53 -18.30
N ALA A 135 43.90 -39.39 -17.90
CA ALA A 135 44.06 -40.49 -16.93
C ALA A 135 42.89 -40.65 -15.94
N LYS A 136 42.05 -41.64 -16.28
CA LYS A 136 41.56 -42.74 -15.43
C LYS A 136 40.84 -42.46 -14.10
N ALA A 137 39.59 -42.95 -14.13
CA ALA A 137 38.96 -43.88 -13.19
C ALA A 137 38.13 -43.29 -12.03
N GLY A 138 36.86 -43.70 -11.98
CA GLY A 138 36.01 -43.58 -10.80
C GLY A 138 34.52 -43.57 -11.13
N ARG A 139 33.92 -44.77 -11.23
CA ARG A 139 32.47 -44.97 -11.35
C ARG A 139 31.76 -44.33 -10.16
N THR A 140 30.65 -43.63 -10.38
CA THR A 140 29.31 -43.98 -9.83
C THR A 140 28.28 -43.02 -10.44
N ARG A 141 27.33 -43.62 -11.18
CA ARG A 141 26.12 -42.95 -11.65
C ARG A 141 25.13 -42.88 -10.50
N LEU A 142 24.64 -41.70 -10.14
CA LEU A 142 23.25 -41.56 -9.70
C LEU A 142 22.62 -40.41 -10.48
N ALA A 143 21.51 -40.76 -11.11
CA ALA A 143 20.65 -39.88 -11.87
C ALA A 143 19.91 -38.94 -10.92
N THR A 144 19.58 -37.73 -11.40
CA THR A 144 18.22 -37.20 -11.28
C THR A 144 18.07 -36.05 -12.26
N ALA A 145 17.15 -36.25 -13.20
CA ALA A 145 16.71 -35.26 -14.17
C ALA A 145 15.88 -34.18 -13.47
N SER A 146 15.85 -32.98 -14.04
CA SER A 146 14.61 -32.21 -14.22
C SER A 146 14.87 -31.08 -15.20
N ALA A 147 14.39 -31.27 -16.41
CA ALA A 147 14.21 -30.23 -17.40
C ALA A 147 12.77 -29.71 -17.29
N SER A 148 12.63 -28.42 -17.64
CA SER A 148 11.49 -27.78 -18.29
C SER A 148 10.10 -27.87 -17.64
N ALA A 149 9.57 -26.69 -17.28
CA ALA A 149 8.14 -26.46 -17.29
C ALA A 149 7.84 -25.17 -18.07
N SER A 150 7.21 -25.34 -19.22
CA SER A 150 6.60 -24.29 -20.04
C SER A 150 5.09 -24.50 -20.03
N ALA A 151 4.37 -23.42 -19.71
CA ALA A 151 3.02 -23.00 -20.13
C ALA A 151 1.89 -24.02 -20.30
N SER A 152 0.69 -23.69 -19.78
CA SER A 152 -0.50 -23.34 -20.60
C SER A 152 -1.77 -23.13 -19.75
N ALA A 153 -2.64 -22.27 -20.26
CA ALA A 153 -3.93 -21.83 -19.75
C ALA A 153 -5.08 -22.86 -19.90
N ALA A 154 -6.18 -22.68 -19.16
CA ALA A 154 -7.56 -22.51 -19.69
C ALA A 154 -8.64 -22.50 -18.58
N ALA A 155 -9.75 -21.82 -18.90
CA ALA A 155 -10.94 -21.48 -18.11
C ALA A 155 -11.90 -22.64 -17.77
N ALA A 156 -12.76 -22.46 -16.75
CA ALA A 156 -14.24 -22.40 -16.89
C ALA A 156 -15.00 -22.31 -15.54
N ALA A 157 -15.98 -21.39 -15.54
CA ALA A 157 -17.20 -21.18 -14.75
C ALA A 157 -17.65 -22.14 -13.62
N SER A 158 -18.19 -21.58 -12.53
CA SER A 158 -19.61 -21.67 -12.11
C SER A 158 -19.90 -20.92 -10.79
N ALA A 159 -21.01 -20.18 -10.73
CA ALA A 159 -21.70 -19.69 -9.52
C ALA A 159 -22.70 -20.79 -9.03
N PRO A 160 -23.31 -20.79 -7.80
CA PRO A 160 -23.96 -19.63 -7.14
C PRO A 160 -24.03 -19.59 -5.58
N THR A 161 -24.55 -18.45 -5.09
CA THR A 161 -25.42 -18.23 -3.88
C THR A 161 -24.81 -17.74 -2.55
N ALA A 162 -25.09 -16.45 -2.30
CA ALA A 162 -25.47 -15.73 -1.07
C ALA A 162 -25.31 -16.38 0.33
N THR A 163 -24.70 -15.63 1.26
CA THR A 163 -25.38 -15.02 2.44
C THR A 163 -24.47 -14.00 3.15
N ASN A 164 -24.99 -12.76 3.27
CA ASN A 164 -24.75 -11.70 4.24
C ASN A 164 -23.49 -11.76 5.16
N SER A 165 -22.65 -10.74 5.09
CA SER A 165 -22.41 -9.82 6.22
C SER A 165 -21.72 -8.54 5.77
N THR A 166 -22.24 -7.42 6.24
CA THR A 166 -21.80 -6.05 5.99
C THR A 166 -20.43 -5.77 6.62
N SER A 167 -19.40 -5.66 5.79
CA SER A 167 -18.22 -4.83 6.07
C SER A 167 -17.76 -4.29 4.72
N MET A 168 -17.38 -3.02 4.65
CA MET A 168 -17.05 -2.34 3.40
C MET A 168 -15.74 -2.90 2.85
N GLU A 169 -15.83 -3.96 2.06
CA GLU A 169 -14.74 -4.54 1.30
C GLU A 169 -14.49 -3.64 0.09
N LEU A 170 -13.50 -2.75 0.20
CA LEU A 170 -12.91 -2.12 -0.97
C LEU A 170 -12.19 -3.24 -1.74
N GLU A 171 -12.92 -3.93 -2.60
CA GLU A 171 -12.41 -4.97 -3.49
C GLU A 171 -11.60 -4.30 -4.61
N LEU A 172 -10.45 -3.73 -4.25
CA LEU A 172 -9.42 -3.44 -5.24
C LEU A 172 -8.94 -4.79 -5.79
N PRO A 173 -8.86 -4.96 -7.12
CA PRO A 173 -8.38 -6.20 -7.70
C PRO A 173 -6.95 -6.46 -7.20
N VAL A 174 -6.78 -7.60 -6.54
CA VAL A 174 -5.48 -8.08 -6.04
C VAL A 174 -4.50 -8.13 -7.21
N ASP A 175 -3.38 -7.41 -7.11
CA ASP A 175 -2.34 -7.39 -8.14
C ASP A 175 -1.68 -8.78 -8.20
N PRO A 176 -1.75 -9.48 -9.34
CA PRO A 176 -1.13 -10.80 -9.51
C PRO A 176 0.39 -10.82 -9.30
N ASN A 177 1.06 -9.65 -9.27
CA ASN A 177 2.51 -9.54 -9.10
C ASN A 177 2.94 -9.23 -7.65
N GLU A 178 2.01 -9.11 -6.69
CA GLU A 178 2.38 -8.83 -5.30
C GLU A 178 2.99 -10.07 -4.60
N PRO A 179 4.22 -9.99 -4.06
CA PRO A 179 4.85 -11.12 -3.39
C PRO A 179 4.18 -11.42 -2.04
N THR A 180 3.62 -12.63 -1.89
CA THR A 180 3.02 -13.10 -0.62
C THR A 180 4.10 -13.60 0.34
N TYR A 181 4.20 -13.01 1.53
CA TYR A 181 5.25 -13.36 2.53
C TYR A 181 4.80 -14.35 3.62
N CYS A 182 3.52 -14.77 3.64
CA CYS A 182 3.03 -15.81 4.56
C CYS A 182 3.57 -17.19 4.15
N PHE A 183 3.87 -18.07 5.12
CA PHE A 183 4.11 -19.49 4.88
C PHE A 183 2.92 -20.21 4.21
N CYS A 184 1.74 -19.60 4.31
CA CYS A 184 0.50 -20.03 3.69
C CYS A 184 0.28 -19.48 2.27
N ASN A 185 1.15 -18.58 1.79
CA ASN A 185 1.05 -17.89 0.49
C ASN A 185 -0.31 -17.22 0.22
N GLN A 186 -1.04 -16.82 1.28
CA GLN A 186 -2.31 -16.11 1.16
C GLN A 186 -2.11 -14.59 1.22
N VAL A 187 -3.08 -13.87 0.67
CA VAL A 187 -3.18 -12.40 0.71
C VAL A 187 -3.50 -11.95 2.14
N SER A 188 -2.85 -10.90 2.63
CA SER A 188 -3.13 -10.35 3.97
C SER A 188 -4.37 -9.46 3.91
N TYR A 189 -5.35 -9.70 4.77
CA TYR A 189 -6.58 -8.91 4.89
C TYR A 189 -6.44 -7.73 5.88
N GLY A 190 -5.22 -7.28 6.15
CA GLY A 190 -4.95 -6.11 7.00
C GLY A 190 -4.83 -6.39 8.50
N GLU A 191 -5.07 -7.62 8.95
CA GLU A 191 -4.59 -8.10 10.26
C GLU A 191 -3.18 -8.67 10.10
N MET A 192 -2.22 -8.07 10.79
CA MET A 192 -0.82 -8.48 10.75
C MET A 192 -0.65 -9.77 11.57
N VAL A 193 -0.87 -10.93 10.95
CA VAL A 193 -0.74 -12.24 11.61
C VAL A 193 0.63 -12.83 11.32
N ALA A 194 1.51 -12.81 12.32
CA ALA A 194 2.56 -13.81 12.42
C ALA A 194 1.87 -15.15 12.69
N CYS A 195 1.82 -16.04 11.69
CA CYS A 195 1.26 -17.39 11.86
C CYS A 195 2.18 -18.27 12.72
N ASP A 196 2.32 -17.92 14.00
CA ASP A 196 2.94 -18.77 15.02
C ASP A 196 1.85 -19.65 15.68
N ASN A 197 1.34 -20.63 14.93
CA ASN A 197 1.03 -21.99 15.40
C ASN A 197 0.17 -22.77 14.38
N PRO A 198 0.49 -24.05 14.10
CA PRO A 198 -0.25 -24.90 13.16
C PRO A 198 -1.66 -25.32 13.60
N ASP A 199 -2.09 -24.96 14.81
CA ASP A 199 -3.34 -25.47 15.40
C ASP A 199 -4.54 -24.49 15.36
N VAL A 200 -4.38 -23.29 14.76
CA VAL A 200 -5.42 -22.23 14.79
C VAL A 200 -5.79 -21.72 13.39
N CYS A 201 -5.78 -22.61 12.39
CA CYS A 201 -6.49 -22.37 11.13
C CYS A 201 -7.78 -23.21 11.14
N GLY A 202 -8.86 -22.62 11.66
CA GLY A 202 -10.21 -23.15 11.62
C GLY A 202 -11.20 -22.02 11.42
#